data_AF-W4FNT1-F1
#
_entry.id   AF-W4FNT1-F1
#
_cell.length_a   1.000
_cell.length_b   1.000
_cell.length_c   1.000
_cell.angle_alpha   90.00
_cell.angle_beta   90.00
_cell.angle_gamma   90.00
#
_symmetry.space_group_name_H-M   'P 1'
#
loop_
_entity.id
_entity.type
_entity.pdbx_description
1 polymer ?
#
loop_
_entity_poly.entity_id
_entity_poly.type
_entity_poly.pdbx_seq_one_letter_code
_entity_poly.pdbx_strand_id
1 'polypeptide(L)'
;MNVSKSNWVNPYGTDDAPPMSLRYLNEFVGKLQCASHLLQLQIFPDAKEISESMGLFNAARRFLDLDDADDSVDGIVVVGDGSTPRTAAMFAYRTKGWTCYSVDPEMRLSTDAERVPWDGIQKVVPIRAKIEDIQIHLRRAIVVLVHAHVTLDQALASVHADTIVGVVTVPCCNWYGNQEQLFQRHPDIVYDDYSILSDHREVRLWRHNAGIDSVGLNQSTKAMTGCVVKSFVSPQDSIDAKSAALQLLHDDTLVKMVRGSIGTSELWGPLLSILTPLLVLRDNLRIGVLGDASKEFTSHFHQANNVGGGTTLIESFQLNGQYDLVLDLGMLHECMYLIESRVSSALVLKLCQSFQSTLTNPNGVFVCVTPRRKLKGTSYFAKYVPRGMGLVL
;
A
#
# COMPACT_ATOMS: atom_id res chain seq x y z
N MET A 1 2.27 5.48 -9.57
CA MET A 1 1.72 6.78 -9.13
C MET A 1 1.99 6.91 -7.64
N ASN A 2 2.86 7.83 -7.20
CA ASN A 2 3.04 8.10 -5.77
C ASN A 2 2.38 9.45 -5.47
N VAL A 3 1.06 9.38 -5.31
CA VAL A 3 0.22 10.46 -4.76
C VAL A 3 0.81 10.85 -3.40
N SER A 4 0.72 12.13 -3.02
CA SER A 4 0.90 12.49 -1.60
C SER A 4 0.08 11.52 -0.75
N LYS A 5 0.64 10.99 0.34
CA LYS A 5 -0.13 10.11 1.22
C LYS A 5 -1.42 10.79 1.65
N SER A 6 -1.45 12.12 1.81
CA SER A 6 -2.63 12.90 2.15
C SER A 6 -2.48 14.34 1.63
N ASN A 7 -3.57 14.98 1.22
CA ASN A 7 -3.57 16.42 0.93
C ASN A 7 -3.72 17.28 2.21
N TRP A 8 -3.77 16.63 3.38
CA TRP A 8 -3.80 17.29 4.68
C TRP A 8 -2.38 17.32 5.27
N VAL A 9 -1.84 18.51 5.46
CA VAL A 9 -0.44 18.70 5.87
C VAL A 9 -0.35 19.38 7.24
N ASN A 10 0.75 19.13 7.94
CA ASN A 10 1.07 19.85 9.17
C ASN A 10 1.44 21.31 8.81
N PRO A 11 0.71 22.33 9.30
CA PRO A 11 1.00 23.72 9.01
C PRO A 11 2.35 24.20 9.57
N TYR A 12 2.93 23.49 10.54
CA TYR A 12 4.17 23.86 11.22
C TYR A 12 5.43 23.15 10.69
N GLY A 13 5.33 22.38 9.60
CA GLY A 13 6.47 21.63 9.03
C GLY A 13 6.78 20.31 9.74
N THR A 14 7.78 19.57 9.24
CA THR A 14 8.16 18.22 9.69
C THR A 14 9.49 18.15 10.44
N ASP A 15 10.04 19.29 10.86
CA ASP A 15 11.45 19.40 11.28
C ASP A 15 11.78 18.74 12.62
N ASP A 16 10.79 18.38 13.43
CA ASP A 16 11.00 17.60 14.65
C ASP A 16 10.58 16.14 14.46
N ALA A 17 11.40 15.22 15.00
CA ALA A 17 11.03 13.82 15.11
C ALA A 17 9.65 13.72 15.77
N PRO A 18 8.66 13.07 15.13
CA PRO A 18 7.29 13.08 15.61
C PRO A 18 7.22 12.57 17.06
N PRO A 19 6.53 13.28 17.98
CA PRO A 19 6.54 12.93 19.39
C PRO A 19 5.77 11.63 19.60
N MET A 20 6.48 10.50 19.67
CA MET A 20 5.87 9.20 19.95
C MET A 20 5.20 9.24 21.33
N SER A 21 3.92 8.88 21.39
CA SER A 21 3.13 8.85 22.62
C SER A 21 2.59 7.44 22.86
N LEU A 22 2.75 6.91 24.08
CA LEU A 22 2.16 5.63 24.48
C LEU A 22 0.83 5.82 25.23
N ARG A 23 0.18 6.98 25.10
CA ARG A 23 -1.03 7.34 25.86
C ARG A 23 -2.11 6.27 25.79
N TYR A 24 -2.44 5.75 24.60
CA TYR A 24 -3.51 4.78 24.44
C TYR A 24 -3.18 3.41 25.03
N LEU A 25 -1.93 2.95 24.93
CA LEU A 25 -1.51 1.73 25.61
C LEU A 25 -1.51 1.90 27.12
N ASN A 26 -1.03 3.04 27.64
CA ASN A 26 -1.06 3.34 29.07
C ASN A 26 -2.50 3.43 29.60
N GLU A 27 -3.42 4.00 28.84
CA GLU A 27 -4.85 4.03 29.18
C GLU A 27 -5.45 2.63 29.15
N PHE A 28 -5.17 1.85 28.10
CA PHE A 28 -5.68 0.50 27.92
C PHE A 28 -5.23 -0.42 29.06
N VAL A 29 -3.93 -0.48 29.35
CA VAL A 29 -3.38 -1.37 30.38
C VAL A 29 -3.64 -0.85 31.80
N GLY A 30 -3.51 0.46 32.02
CA GLY A 30 -3.46 1.04 33.37
C GLY A 30 -4.77 1.60 33.90
N LYS A 31 -5.75 1.89 33.05
CA LYS A 31 -6.99 2.60 33.44
C LYS A 31 -8.27 1.94 32.96
N LEU A 32 -8.24 1.26 31.83
CA LEU A 32 -9.44 0.72 31.20
C LEU A 32 -9.88 -0.58 31.89
N GLN A 33 -10.97 -0.52 32.65
CA GLN A 33 -11.48 -1.65 33.42
C GLN A 33 -11.85 -2.86 32.56
N CYS A 34 -12.30 -2.65 31.32
CA CYS A 34 -12.66 -3.72 30.39
C CYS A 34 -11.45 -4.31 29.64
N ALA A 35 -10.22 -3.78 29.81
CA ALA A 35 -9.07 -4.22 29.04
C ALA A 35 -8.72 -5.70 29.23
N SER A 36 -8.78 -6.19 30.47
CA SER A 36 -8.54 -7.61 30.76
C SER A 36 -9.50 -8.52 30.00
N HIS A 37 -10.77 -8.13 29.92
CA HIS A 37 -11.79 -8.88 29.21
C HIS A 37 -11.60 -8.79 27.69
N LEU A 38 -11.32 -7.59 27.15
CA LEU A 38 -10.99 -7.42 25.73
C LEU A 38 -9.78 -8.27 25.30
N LEU A 39 -8.77 -8.42 26.17
CA LEU A 39 -7.62 -9.30 25.94
C LEU A 39 -8.00 -10.79 25.99
N GLN A 40 -8.88 -11.20 26.90
CA GLN A 40 -9.40 -12.57 26.97
C GLN A 40 -10.16 -12.97 25.71
N LEU A 41 -10.84 -12.02 25.07
CA LEU A 41 -11.56 -12.22 23.81
C LEU A 41 -10.61 -12.38 22.61
N GLN A 42 -9.29 -12.18 22.77
CA GLN A 42 -8.28 -12.36 21.72
C GLN A 42 -8.58 -11.61 20.40
N ILE A 43 -9.29 -10.48 20.49
CA ILE A 43 -9.69 -9.71 19.31
C ILE A 43 -8.53 -8.88 18.76
N PHE A 44 -7.60 -8.42 19.59
CA PHE A 44 -6.47 -7.60 19.18
C PHE A 44 -5.23 -8.48 18.92
N PRO A 45 -4.68 -8.48 17.69
CA PRO A 45 -3.46 -9.23 17.38
C PRO A 45 -2.20 -8.55 17.91
N ASP A 46 -2.20 -7.21 18.01
CA ASP A 46 -1.04 -6.43 18.42
C ASP A 46 -1.42 -5.05 19.01
N ALA A 47 -0.39 -4.31 19.44
CA ALA A 47 -0.52 -2.99 20.02
C ALA A 47 -0.97 -1.91 19.02
N LYS A 48 -0.68 -2.10 17.72
CA LYS A 48 -1.12 -1.16 16.67
C LYS A 48 -2.64 -1.16 16.62
N GLU A 49 -3.26 -2.33 16.52
CA GLU A 49 -4.72 -2.44 16.43
C GLU A 49 -5.43 -1.90 17.69
N ILE A 50 -4.87 -2.13 18.89
CA ILE A 50 -5.38 -1.52 20.14
C ILE A 50 -5.36 0.01 20.04
N SER A 51 -4.24 0.57 19.58
CA SER A 51 -4.05 2.02 19.51
C SER A 51 -4.94 2.67 18.45
N GLU A 52 -5.21 2.01 17.31
CA GLU A 52 -6.12 2.49 16.26
C GLU A 52 -7.57 2.52 16.77
N SER A 53 -8.06 1.44 17.41
CA SER A 53 -9.40 1.41 18.00
C SER A 53 -9.57 2.44 19.13
N MET A 54 -8.56 2.59 20.00
CA MET A 54 -8.56 3.62 21.05
C MET A 54 -8.56 5.04 20.47
N GLY A 55 -7.81 5.26 19.38
CA GLY A 55 -7.77 6.54 18.67
C GLY A 55 -9.12 6.94 18.09
N LEU A 56 -9.78 6.03 17.38
CA LEU A 56 -11.11 6.24 16.82
C LEU A 56 -12.17 6.45 17.90
N PHE A 57 -12.15 5.65 18.98
CA PHE A 57 -13.03 5.87 20.12
C PHE A 57 -12.80 7.24 20.76
N ASN A 58 -11.54 7.64 20.95
CA ASN A 58 -11.22 8.93 21.54
C ASN A 58 -11.64 10.10 20.65
N ALA A 59 -11.59 9.96 19.32
CA ALA A 59 -12.13 10.94 18.39
C ALA A 59 -13.65 11.04 18.53
N ALA A 60 -14.36 9.91 18.49
CA ALA A 60 -15.80 9.85 18.62
C ALA A 60 -16.28 10.47 19.95
N ARG A 61 -15.73 10.03 21.10
CA ARG A 61 -16.14 10.54 22.43
C ARG A 61 -15.93 12.04 22.62
N ARG A 62 -15.02 12.63 21.85
CA ARG A 62 -14.62 14.03 22.01
C ARG A 62 -15.43 14.96 21.13
N PHE A 63 -15.77 14.50 19.92
CA PHE A 63 -16.28 15.38 18.88
C PHE A 63 -17.69 15.01 18.41
N LEU A 64 -18.19 13.83 18.79
CA LEU A 64 -19.53 13.36 18.47
C LEU A 64 -20.37 13.27 19.75
N ASP A 65 -21.69 13.34 19.57
CA ASP A 65 -22.66 13.13 20.64
C ASP A 65 -22.93 11.63 20.82
N LEU A 66 -22.42 11.07 21.91
CA LEU A 66 -22.59 9.65 22.25
C LEU A 66 -23.70 9.41 23.27
N ASP A 67 -24.35 10.48 23.76
CA ASP A 67 -25.29 10.39 24.88
C ASP A 67 -26.70 10.01 24.40
N ASP A 68 -27.52 9.57 25.36
CA ASP A 68 -28.95 9.22 25.18
C ASP A 68 -29.25 8.26 24.02
N ALA A 69 -28.33 7.33 23.77
CA ALA A 69 -28.53 6.29 22.77
C ALA A 69 -29.43 5.15 23.29
N ASP A 70 -30.19 4.57 22.37
CA ASP A 70 -31.07 3.43 22.62
C ASP A 70 -30.55 2.21 21.83
N ASP A 71 -30.14 1.15 22.52
CA ASP A 71 -29.44 0.03 21.90
C ASP A 71 -30.34 -0.82 20.98
N SER A 72 -31.65 -0.62 21.05
CA SER A 72 -32.61 -1.27 20.15
C SER A 72 -32.69 -0.63 18.76
N VAL A 73 -32.28 0.63 18.62
CA VAL A 73 -32.47 1.42 17.39
C VAL A 73 -31.26 2.25 16.97
N ASP A 74 -30.32 2.56 17.87
CA ASP A 74 -29.12 3.34 17.58
C ASP A 74 -27.89 2.44 17.42
N GLY A 75 -27.04 2.77 16.45
CA GLY A 75 -25.91 1.89 16.10
C GLY A 75 -24.62 2.59 15.72
N ILE A 76 -23.51 1.91 15.99
CA ILE A 76 -22.17 2.31 15.54
C ILE A 76 -21.74 1.29 14.49
N VAL A 77 -21.59 1.74 13.25
CA VAL A 77 -21.19 0.89 12.13
C VAL A 77 -19.69 1.03 11.91
N VAL A 78 -18.94 0.00 12.27
CA VAL A 78 -17.49 -0.07 12.09
C VAL A 78 -17.19 -0.87 10.83
N VAL A 79 -16.63 -0.20 9.83
CA VAL A 79 -16.27 -0.78 8.53
C VAL A 79 -14.77 -1.01 8.45
N GLY A 80 -14.38 -2.20 7.99
CA GLY A 80 -12.98 -2.58 7.87
C GLY A 80 -12.35 -2.91 9.22
N ASP A 81 -13.09 -3.58 10.11
CA ASP A 81 -12.62 -3.94 11.46
C ASP A 81 -11.62 -5.12 11.44
N GLY A 82 -11.48 -5.78 10.28
CA GLY A 82 -10.65 -6.95 10.04
C GLY A 82 -11.30 -8.26 10.48
N SER A 83 -10.49 -9.30 10.66
CA SER A 83 -11.00 -10.66 10.95
C SER A 83 -11.59 -10.90 12.34
N THR A 84 -11.63 -9.87 13.19
CA THR A 84 -12.16 -9.89 14.56
C THR A 84 -12.82 -8.53 14.83
N PRO A 85 -13.82 -8.43 15.73
CA PRO A 85 -14.57 -7.19 15.95
C PRO A 85 -13.84 -6.22 16.90
N ARG A 86 -12.65 -5.76 16.51
CA ARG A 86 -11.70 -5.00 17.36
C ARG A 86 -12.28 -3.68 17.85
N THR A 87 -12.57 -2.80 16.90
CA THR A 87 -13.03 -1.45 17.16
C THR A 87 -14.49 -1.48 17.57
N ALA A 88 -15.33 -2.33 16.95
CA ALA A 88 -16.72 -2.48 17.38
C ALA A 88 -16.82 -2.92 18.86
N ALA A 89 -16.02 -3.89 19.30
CA ALA A 89 -15.98 -4.27 20.72
C ALA A 89 -15.45 -3.13 21.59
N MET A 90 -14.37 -2.43 21.18
CA MET A 90 -13.89 -1.25 21.91
C MET A 90 -15.00 -0.22 22.16
N PHE A 91 -15.82 0.07 21.14
CA PHE A 91 -16.96 0.97 21.28
C PHE A 91 -18.07 0.40 22.16
N ALA A 92 -18.46 -0.86 21.95
CA ALA A 92 -19.52 -1.51 22.74
C ALA A 92 -19.21 -1.54 24.24
N TYR A 93 -17.96 -1.79 24.63
CA TYR A 93 -17.54 -1.79 26.03
C TYR A 93 -17.41 -0.39 26.65
N ARG A 94 -17.32 0.65 25.83
CA ARG A 94 -17.03 2.02 26.27
C ARG A 94 -18.14 3.03 26.02
N THR A 95 -19.21 2.63 25.36
CA THR A 95 -20.41 3.43 25.13
C THR A 95 -21.62 2.80 25.81
N LYS A 96 -22.65 3.60 26.06
CA LYS A 96 -23.93 3.14 26.62
C LYS A 96 -25.01 3.32 25.57
N GLY A 97 -25.90 2.35 25.44
CA GLY A 97 -27.05 2.44 24.54
C GLY A 97 -26.73 2.32 23.04
N TRP A 98 -25.51 1.97 22.64
CA TRP A 98 -25.15 1.77 21.23
C TRP A 98 -24.96 0.30 20.90
N THR A 99 -25.58 -0.18 19.83
CA THR A 99 -25.26 -1.48 19.22
C THR A 99 -24.18 -1.30 18.16
N CYS A 100 -23.07 -2.02 18.29
CA CYS A 100 -21.91 -1.89 17.41
C CYS A 100 -21.89 -2.98 16.35
N TYR A 101 -22.00 -2.60 15.08
CA TYR A 101 -21.93 -3.49 13.92
C TYR A 101 -20.49 -3.52 13.42
N SER A 102 -19.86 -4.71 13.43
CA SER A 102 -18.50 -4.90 12.96
C SER A 102 -18.52 -5.55 11.58
N VAL A 103 -18.19 -4.78 10.54
CA VAL A 103 -18.38 -5.18 9.14
C VAL A 103 -17.03 -5.35 8.47
N ASP A 104 -16.72 -6.57 8.06
CA ASP A 104 -15.52 -6.88 7.26
C ASP A 104 -15.69 -8.19 6.47
N PRO A 105 -15.24 -8.29 5.21
CA PRO A 105 -15.27 -9.56 4.45
C PRO A 105 -14.47 -10.70 5.11
N GLU A 106 -13.43 -10.37 5.87
CA GLU A 106 -12.57 -11.32 6.59
C GLU A 106 -13.08 -11.64 7.99
N MET A 107 -14.20 -11.05 8.44
CA MET A 107 -14.76 -11.25 9.78
C MET A 107 -15.00 -12.74 10.05
N ARG A 108 -14.40 -13.26 11.11
CA ARG A 108 -14.63 -14.64 11.55
C ARG A 108 -15.87 -14.69 12.45
N LEU A 109 -16.75 -15.64 12.13
CA LEU A 109 -18.00 -15.89 12.86
C LEU A 109 -17.94 -17.28 13.49
N SER A 110 -18.61 -17.47 14.63
CA SER A 110 -18.83 -18.80 15.19
C SER A 110 -19.62 -19.68 14.23
N THR A 111 -19.27 -20.95 14.21
CA THR A 111 -20.01 -22.03 13.52
C THR A 111 -20.26 -23.15 14.53
N ASP A 112 -21.09 -24.13 14.14
CA ASP A 112 -21.31 -25.32 14.98
C ASP A 112 -20.01 -26.12 15.22
N ALA A 113 -19.07 -26.07 14.28
CA ALA A 113 -17.80 -26.80 14.35
C ALA A 113 -16.69 -26.03 15.10
N GLU A 114 -16.70 -24.71 15.05
CA GLU A 114 -15.67 -23.86 15.64
C GLU A 114 -16.28 -22.57 16.20
N ARG A 115 -16.11 -22.35 17.50
CA ARG A 115 -16.54 -21.12 18.16
C ARG A 115 -15.38 -20.14 18.28
N VAL A 116 -15.67 -18.88 17.95
CA VAL A 116 -14.70 -17.80 18.14
C VAL A 116 -14.71 -17.30 19.59
N PRO A 117 -13.59 -16.84 20.15
CA PRO A 117 -13.52 -16.36 21.53
C PRO A 117 -14.43 -15.17 21.85
N TRP A 118 -14.81 -14.38 20.84
CA TRP A 118 -15.68 -13.20 20.97
C TRP A 118 -17.16 -13.47 20.67
N ASP A 119 -17.56 -14.74 20.64
CA ASP A 119 -18.95 -15.12 20.49
C ASP A 119 -19.79 -14.65 21.69
N GLY A 120 -20.99 -14.13 21.43
CA GLY A 120 -21.90 -13.68 22.48
C GLY A 120 -21.51 -12.37 23.19
N ILE A 121 -20.57 -11.58 22.66
CA ILE A 121 -20.34 -10.22 23.18
C ILE A 121 -21.64 -9.41 23.08
N GLN A 122 -22.06 -8.83 24.20
CA GLN A 122 -23.24 -7.97 24.21
C GLN A 122 -23.02 -6.73 23.35
N LYS A 123 -24.04 -6.35 22.58
CA LYS A 123 -24.05 -5.14 21.74
C LYS A 123 -22.98 -5.11 20.65
N VAL A 124 -22.42 -6.26 20.27
CA VAL A 124 -21.56 -6.38 19.10
C VAL A 124 -22.22 -7.34 18.11
N VAL A 125 -22.40 -6.88 16.88
CA VAL A 125 -22.95 -7.65 15.77
C VAL A 125 -21.85 -7.84 14.72
N PRO A 126 -21.11 -8.96 14.73
CA PRO A 126 -20.11 -9.24 13.72
C PRO A 126 -20.78 -9.66 12.41
N ILE A 127 -20.39 -9.03 11.31
CA ILE A 127 -20.94 -9.25 9.97
C ILE A 127 -19.79 -9.54 9.00
N ARG A 128 -19.83 -10.75 8.43
CA ARG A 128 -18.91 -11.16 7.37
C ARG A 128 -19.45 -10.78 6.01
N ALA A 129 -19.23 -9.54 5.61
CA ALA A 129 -19.63 -9.03 4.31
C ALA A 129 -18.82 -7.78 3.95
N LYS A 130 -18.83 -7.42 2.67
CA LYS A 130 -18.51 -6.05 2.26
C LYS A 130 -19.64 -5.12 2.71
N ILE A 131 -19.32 -3.88 3.05
CA ILE A 131 -20.36 -2.91 3.47
C ILE A 131 -21.33 -2.63 2.33
N GLU A 132 -20.87 -2.67 1.09
CA GLU A 132 -21.66 -2.46 -0.13
C GLU A 132 -22.72 -3.54 -0.36
N ASP A 133 -22.56 -4.73 0.25
CA ASP A 133 -23.44 -5.90 0.04
C ASP A 133 -24.53 -6.03 1.12
N ILE A 134 -24.58 -5.13 2.10
CA ILE A 134 -25.51 -5.20 3.24
C ILE A 134 -26.28 -3.89 3.40
N GLN A 135 -27.36 -3.92 4.18
CA GLN A 135 -28.17 -2.75 4.50
C GLN A 135 -28.44 -2.72 6.00
N ILE A 136 -28.03 -1.66 6.67
CA ILE A 136 -28.19 -1.47 8.12
C ILE A 136 -29.16 -0.32 8.35
N HIS A 137 -30.23 -0.59 9.10
CA HIS A 137 -31.28 0.40 9.40
C HIS A 137 -31.21 0.79 10.87
N LEU A 138 -31.09 2.10 11.14
CA LEU A 138 -30.91 2.66 12.47
C LEU A 138 -31.72 3.95 12.61
N ARG A 139 -31.94 4.43 13.83
CA ARG A 139 -32.44 5.78 14.09
C ARG A 139 -31.28 6.76 14.09
N ARG A 140 -30.29 6.56 14.96
CA ARG A 140 -29.02 7.30 14.95
C ARG A 140 -27.87 6.37 14.57
N ALA A 141 -26.96 6.87 13.74
CA ALA A 141 -25.75 6.14 13.37
C ALA A 141 -24.46 6.95 13.55
N ILE A 142 -23.41 6.28 14.02
CA ILE A 142 -22.02 6.73 13.90
C ILE A 142 -21.32 5.76 12.97
N VAL A 143 -20.64 6.27 11.95
CA VAL A 143 -19.91 5.41 11.00
C VAL A 143 -18.41 5.56 11.24
N VAL A 144 -17.72 4.45 11.44
CA VAL A 144 -16.29 4.39 11.77
C VAL A 144 -15.56 3.56 10.73
N LEU A 145 -14.47 4.07 10.17
CA LEU A 145 -13.64 3.36 9.18
C LEU A 145 -12.19 3.27 9.70
N VAL A 146 -11.61 2.08 9.80
CA VAL A 146 -10.25 1.89 10.35
C VAL A 146 -9.29 1.22 9.37
N HIS A 147 -9.71 0.16 8.68
CA HIS A 147 -8.97 -0.48 7.58
C HIS A 147 -9.83 -0.63 6.34
N ALA A 148 -10.76 0.31 6.15
CA ALA A 148 -11.78 0.22 5.14
C ALA A 148 -11.21 0.57 3.75
N HIS A 149 -11.28 -0.37 2.82
CA HIS A 149 -10.91 -0.17 1.40
C HIS A 149 -12.14 0.19 0.57
N VAL A 150 -12.81 1.27 0.98
CA VAL A 150 -14.06 1.77 0.39
C VAL A 150 -14.11 3.29 0.56
N THR A 151 -14.82 4.00 -0.31
CA THR A 151 -15.06 5.44 -0.12
C THR A 151 -16.07 5.66 1.01
N LEU A 152 -16.09 6.87 1.57
CA LEU A 152 -17.06 7.22 2.63
C LEU A 152 -18.50 7.14 2.10
N ASP A 153 -18.73 7.65 0.88
CA ASP A 153 -20.04 7.66 0.22
C ASP A 153 -20.58 6.23 0.02
N GLN A 154 -19.73 5.30 -0.43
CA GLN A 154 -20.10 3.89 -0.58
C GLN A 154 -20.44 3.23 0.76
N ALA A 155 -19.70 3.52 1.82
CA ALA A 155 -20.00 2.98 3.14
C ALA A 155 -21.33 3.53 3.68
N LEU A 156 -21.59 4.83 3.51
CA LEU A 156 -22.83 5.46 3.98
C LEU A 156 -24.06 5.08 3.14
N ALA A 157 -23.90 4.72 1.87
CA ALA A 157 -25.01 4.26 1.03
C ALA A 157 -25.71 3.00 1.58
N SER A 158 -25.02 2.22 2.42
CA SER A 158 -25.53 1.01 3.06
C SER A 158 -26.07 1.23 4.49
N VAL A 159 -25.95 2.45 5.03
CA VAL A 159 -26.38 2.81 6.38
C VAL A 159 -27.56 3.76 6.30
N HIS A 160 -28.77 3.20 6.45
CA HIS A 160 -30.02 3.96 6.47
C HIS A 160 -30.32 4.38 7.89
N ALA A 161 -30.04 5.65 8.19
CA ALA A 161 -30.37 6.21 9.49
C ALA A 161 -31.14 7.52 9.39
N ASP A 162 -32.08 7.74 10.30
CA ASP A 162 -32.77 9.04 10.43
C ASP A 162 -31.76 10.17 10.71
N THR A 163 -30.66 9.85 11.40
CA THR A 163 -29.60 10.80 11.72
C THR A 163 -28.22 10.14 11.71
N ILE A 164 -27.32 10.61 10.84
CA ILE A 164 -25.88 10.33 10.96
C ILE A 164 -25.27 11.34 11.93
N VAL A 165 -24.96 10.89 13.15
CA VAL A 165 -24.35 11.72 14.20
C VAL A 165 -22.95 12.19 13.79
N GLY A 166 -22.18 11.30 13.17
CA GLY A 166 -20.91 11.64 12.58
C GLY A 166 -20.19 10.45 11.94
N VAL A 167 -19.11 10.78 11.24
CA VAL A 167 -18.24 9.83 10.56
C VAL A 167 -16.81 10.04 11.05
N VAL A 168 -16.14 8.96 11.43
CA VAL A 168 -14.73 8.97 11.86
C VAL A 168 -13.94 8.00 10.99
N THR A 169 -12.80 8.41 10.46
CA THR A 169 -11.92 7.50 9.73
C THR A 169 -10.46 7.66 10.08
N VAL A 170 -9.72 6.55 10.02
CA VAL A 170 -8.27 6.48 9.90
C VAL A 170 -7.96 5.77 8.57
N PRO A 171 -7.71 6.49 7.47
CA PRO A 171 -7.42 5.87 6.19
C PRO A 171 -6.07 5.14 6.19
N CYS A 172 -6.02 3.96 5.58
CA CYS A 172 -4.80 3.13 5.44
C CYS A 172 -4.52 2.75 3.98
N CYS A 173 -3.40 2.06 3.70
CA CYS A 173 -3.15 1.35 2.42
C CYS A 173 -3.43 2.14 1.11
N ASN A 174 -3.14 3.44 1.09
CA ASN A 174 -3.37 4.40 -0.02
C ASN A 174 -4.82 4.90 -0.22
N TRP A 175 -5.73 4.69 0.73
CA TRP A 175 -7.13 5.14 0.65
C TRP A 175 -7.38 6.58 1.11
N TYR A 176 -6.33 7.31 1.49
CA TYR A 176 -6.43 8.71 1.92
C TYR A 176 -7.11 9.61 0.89
N GLY A 177 -6.75 9.53 -0.40
CA GLY A 177 -7.41 10.33 -1.43
C GLY A 177 -8.89 9.95 -1.61
N ASN A 178 -9.18 8.65 -1.52
CA ASN A 178 -10.53 8.10 -1.69
C ASN A 178 -11.46 8.37 -0.48
N GLN A 179 -10.90 8.75 0.67
CA GLN A 179 -11.64 9.11 1.89
C GLN A 179 -11.43 10.57 2.28
N GLU A 180 -11.16 11.44 1.31
CA GLU A 180 -10.90 12.87 1.52
C GLU A 180 -12.16 13.72 1.62
N GLN A 181 -13.24 13.26 1.01
CA GLN A 181 -14.51 13.95 0.99
C GLN A 181 -15.63 12.94 1.25
N LEU A 182 -16.66 13.42 1.93
CA LEU A 182 -17.95 12.75 2.09
C LEU A 182 -18.99 13.63 1.40
N PHE A 183 -19.63 13.13 0.34
CA PHE A 183 -20.57 13.89 -0.49
C PHE A 183 -20.03 15.27 -0.89
N GLN A 184 -18.79 15.31 -1.39
CA GLN A 184 -18.05 16.52 -1.79
C GLN A 184 -17.71 17.50 -0.65
N ARG A 185 -17.99 17.13 0.61
CA ARG A 185 -17.62 17.92 1.79
C ARG A 185 -16.35 17.38 2.43
N HIS A 186 -15.38 18.26 2.69
CA HIS A 186 -14.19 17.93 3.46
C HIS A 186 -14.51 17.68 4.94
N PRO A 187 -13.67 16.90 5.64
CA PRO A 187 -13.81 16.68 7.07
C PRO A 187 -13.74 17.99 7.84
N ASP A 188 -14.52 18.10 8.91
CA ASP A 188 -14.54 19.25 9.80
C ASP A 188 -13.23 19.37 10.58
N ILE A 189 -12.59 18.23 10.87
CA ILE A 189 -11.35 18.15 11.63
C ILE A 189 -10.47 17.06 11.03
N VAL A 190 -9.19 17.38 10.81
CA VAL A 190 -8.14 16.42 10.47
C VAL A 190 -6.94 16.63 11.37
N TYR A 191 -6.40 15.55 11.92
CA TYR A 191 -5.20 15.61 12.74
C TYR A 191 -4.42 14.30 12.71
N ASP A 192 -3.10 14.36 12.89
CA ASP A 192 -2.33 13.17 13.25
C ASP A 192 -2.42 12.94 14.76
N ASP A 193 -2.68 11.70 15.16
CA ASP A 193 -2.62 11.28 16.57
C ASP A 193 -1.40 10.38 16.80
N TYR A 194 -0.34 10.93 17.39
CA TYR A 194 0.89 10.19 17.67
C TYR A 194 0.76 9.16 18.81
N SER A 195 -0.43 9.03 19.40
CA SER A 195 -0.75 7.92 20.29
C SER A 195 -1.23 6.67 19.53
N ILE A 196 -1.55 6.80 18.23
CA ILE A 196 -1.80 5.67 17.33
C ILE A 196 -0.45 5.16 16.83
N LEU A 197 -0.12 3.92 17.17
CA LEU A 197 1.16 3.27 16.89
C LEU A 197 1.18 2.67 15.48
N SER A 198 0.84 3.52 14.51
CA SER A 198 0.73 3.19 13.09
C SER A 198 1.31 4.33 12.26
N ASP A 199 1.87 4.00 11.10
CA ASP A 199 2.17 5.00 10.06
C ASP A 199 0.90 5.64 9.50
N HIS A 200 -0.24 5.00 9.74
CA HIS A 200 -1.59 5.46 9.40
C HIS A 200 -2.28 5.99 10.66
N ARG A 201 -2.02 7.27 10.98
CA ARG A 201 -2.49 7.92 12.22
C ARG A 201 -3.26 9.22 11.99
N GLU A 202 -3.57 9.51 10.74
CA GLU A 202 -4.39 10.66 10.38
C GLU A 202 -5.84 10.32 10.68
N VAL A 203 -6.44 11.02 11.64
CA VAL A 203 -7.85 10.90 11.98
C VAL A 203 -8.61 11.99 11.24
N ARG A 204 -9.72 11.64 10.60
CA ARG A 204 -10.63 12.57 9.92
C ARG A 204 -12.03 12.42 10.49
N LEU A 205 -12.73 13.55 10.63
CA LEU A 205 -14.04 13.60 11.27
C LEU A 205 -15.03 14.47 10.49
N TRP A 206 -16.26 13.98 10.33
CA TRP A 206 -17.42 14.74 9.88
C TRP A 206 -18.51 14.70 10.96
N ARG A 207 -19.09 15.85 11.28
CA ARG A 207 -20.17 16.03 12.26
C ARG A 207 -21.46 16.40 11.55
N HIS A 208 -22.59 15.95 12.10
CA HIS A 208 -23.93 16.24 11.59
C HIS A 208 -24.20 17.74 11.36
N ASN A 209 -23.85 18.60 12.33
CA ASN A 209 -24.23 20.02 12.38
C ASN A 209 -23.05 21.00 12.45
N ALA A 210 -22.07 20.92 11.55
CA ALA A 210 -21.07 21.98 11.45
C ALA A 210 -21.54 23.07 10.48
N GLY A 211 -22.20 24.11 11.01
CA GLY A 211 -22.10 25.44 10.39
C GLY A 211 -20.62 25.85 10.37
N ILE A 212 -20.19 26.51 9.30
CA ILE A 212 -18.78 26.83 9.00
C ILE A 212 -18.09 27.64 10.13
N ASP A 213 -18.84 28.24 11.05
CA ASP A 213 -18.33 29.25 12.01
C ASP A 213 -18.22 28.83 13.48
N SER A 214 -18.26 27.54 13.84
CA SER A 214 -18.01 27.17 15.24
C SER A 214 -17.24 25.86 15.41
N VAL A 215 -15.94 25.90 15.11
CA VAL A 215 -14.98 25.02 15.76
C VAL A 215 -14.45 25.75 16.99
N GLY A 216 -15.29 25.85 18.02
CA GLY A 216 -14.80 25.97 19.38
C GLY A 216 -14.16 24.63 19.75
N LEU A 217 -12.97 24.33 19.20
CA LEU A 217 -12.08 23.35 19.78
C LEU A 217 -12.03 23.73 21.26
N ASN A 218 -12.54 22.87 22.14
CA ASN A 218 -12.27 23.04 23.56
C ASN A 218 -10.75 22.86 23.69
N GLN A 219 -10.02 23.98 23.57
CA GLN A 219 -8.57 24.15 23.60
C GLN A 219 -8.07 23.98 25.03
N SER A 220 -8.60 23.00 25.75
CA SER A 220 -7.82 22.36 26.78
C SER A 220 -6.60 21.78 26.07
N THR A 221 -5.48 22.51 26.12
CA THR A 221 -4.15 22.14 25.61
C THR A 221 -3.70 20.77 26.11
N LYS A 222 -4.30 20.26 27.20
CA LYS A 222 -4.09 18.90 27.72
C LYS A 222 -4.80 17.80 26.94
N ALA A 223 -5.87 18.10 26.22
CA ALA A 223 -6.68 17.09 25.51
C ALA A 223 -6.13 16.78 24.11
N MET A 224 -5.44 17.74 23.47
CA MET A 224 -4.75 17.59 22.18
C MET A 224 -3.29 17.15 22.34
N THR A 225 -2.82 16.85 23.56
CA THR A 225 -1.44 16.40 23.80
C THR A 225 -1.14 15.16 22.96
N GLY A 226 -0.13 15.27 22.09
CA GLY A 226 0.26 14.21 21.14
C GLY A 226 -0.54 14.20 19.83
N CYS A 227 -1.38 15.20 19.57
CA CYS A 227 -2.12 15.37 18.32
C CYS A 227 -1.67 16.63 17.56
N VAL A 228 -1.56 16.55 16.24
CA VAL A 228 -1.19 17.68 15.37
C VAL A 228 -2.29 17.89 14.35
N VAL A 229 -2.99 19.03 14.47
CA VAL A 229 -4.04 19.43 13.51
C VAL A 229 -3.43 19.72 12.16
N LYS A 230 -4.10 19.25 11.10
CA LYS A 230 -3.67 19.43 9.72
C LYS A 230 -4.57 20.43 9.00
N SER A 231 -4.00 21.06 7.98
CA SER A 231 -4.72 21.94 7.07
C SER A 231 -4.75 21.33 5.68
N PHE A 232 -5.86 21.50 4.98
CA PHE A 232 -5.98 21.07 3.60
C PHE A 232 -5.09 21.95 2.73
N VAL A 233 -4.31 21.31 1.87
CA VAL A 233 -3.58 21.96 0.78
C VAL A 233 -4.03 21.28 -0.48
N SER A 234 -4.56 22.07 -1.43
CA SER A 234 -4.95 21.55 -2.73
C SER A 234 -3.84 20.67 -3.30
N PRO A 235 -4.17 19.52 -3.91
CA PRO A 235 -3.17 18.64 -4.48
C PRO A 235 -2.22 19.46 -5.36
N GLN A 236 -0.99 19.65 -4.90
CA GLN A 236 0.06 20.17 -5.76
C GLN A 236 0.45 19.02 -6.67
N ASP A 237 0.67 19.31 -7.95
CA ASP A 237 1.21 18.37 -8.92
C ASP A 237 2.66 17.98 -8.52
N SER A 238 2.80 17.19 -7.46
CA SER A 238 4.03 16.51 -7.05
C SER A 238 4.51 15.48 -8.09
N ILE A 239 3.78 15.38 -9.20
CA ILE A 239 3.99 14.53 -10.36
C ILE A 239 5.28 14.91 -11.07
N ASP A 240 5.61 16.20 -11.22
CA ASP A 240 6.77 16.60 -12.02
C ASP A 240 8.09 16.22 -11.36
N ALA A 241 8.29 16.53 -10.08
CA ALA A 241 9.59 16.30 -9.44
C ALA A 241 9.93 14.81 -9.30
N LYS A 242 8.98 13.95 -8.90
CA LYS A 242 9.23 12.50 -8.74
C LYS A 242 9.26 11.76 -10.07
N SER A 243 8.41 12.16 -11.03
CA SER A 243 8.46 11.56 -12.37
C SER A 243 9.72 11.98 -13.10
N ALA A 244 10.15 13.24 -12.96
CA ALA A 244 11.43 13.70 -13.45
C ALA A 244 12.59 12.99 -12.76
N ALA A 245 12.58 12.82 -11.43
CA ALA A 245 13.62 12.08 -10.72
C ALA A 245 13.67 10.60 -11.13
N LEU A 246 12.52 9.94 -11.29
CA LEU A 246 12.46 8.56 -11.80
C LEU A 246 12.90 8.48 -13.27
N GLN A 247 12.59 9.49 -14.09
CA GLN A 247 13.02 9.57 -15.47
C GLN A 247 14.54 9.76 -15.57
N LEU A 248 15.11 10.67 -14.79
CA LEU A 248 16.55 10.88 -14.68
C LEU A 248 17.27 9.62 -14.20
N LEU A 249 16.73 8.95 -13.17
CA LEU A 249 17.28 7.69 -12.68
C LEU A 249 17.18 6.57 -13.72
N HIS A 250 16.07 6.49 -14.45
CA HIS A 250 15.89 5.57 -15.56
C HIS A 250 16.94 5.81 -16.66
N ASP A 251 17.09 7.06 -17.09
CA ASP A 251 18.01 7.43 -18.17
C ASP A 251 19.47 7.18 -17.76
N ASP A 252 19.86 7.55 -16.54
CA ASP A 252 21.19 7.27 -15.97
C ASP A 252 21.46 5.75 -15.87
N THR A 253 20.47 4.98 -15.41
CA THR A 253 20.59 3.52 -15.31
C THR A 253 20.75 2.88 -16.69
N LEU A 254 19.97 3.31 -17.68
CA LEU A 254 20.10 2.85 -19.06
C LEU A 254 21.48 3.15 -19.63
N VAL A 255 21.99 4.37 -19.45
CA VAL A 255 23.33 4.76 -19.90
C VAL A 255 24.38 3.87 -19.24
N LYS A 256 24.27 3.60 -17.94
CA LYS A 256 25.17 2.69 -17.21
C LYS A 256 25.09 1.26 -17.73
N MET A 257 23.90 0.75 -18.04
CA MET A 257 23.76 -0.60 -18.58
C MET A 257 24.32 -0.74 -20.01
N VAL A 258 24.18 0.29 -20.84
CA VAL A 258 24.70 0.31 -22.22
C VAL A 258 26.22 0.49 -22.24
N ARG A 259 26.76 1.37 -21.40
CA ARG A 259 28.20 1.69 -21.35
C ARG A 259 28.98 0.88 -20.31
N GLY A 260 28.29 0.06 -19.54
CA GLY A 260 28.88 -0.76 -18.49
C GLY A 260 29.58 -1.98 -19.05
N SER A 261 30.51 -2.52 -18.26
CA SER A 261 31.22 -3.75 -18.55
C SER A 261 31.27 -4.61 -17.31
N ILE A 262 30.81 -5.86 -17.41
CA ILE A 262 30.95 -6.85 -16.33
C ILE A 262 32.26 -7.62 -16.54
N GLY A 263 33.12 -7.64 -15.52
CA GLY A 263 34.46 -8.26 -15.61
C GLY A 263 34.52 -9.78 -15.34
N THR A 264 33.40 -10.50 -15.36
CA THR A 264 33.35 -11.92 -14.96
C THR A 264 33.51 -12.86 -16.15
N SER A 265 34.69 -12.88 -16.77
CA SER A 265 35.00 -13.73 -17.93
C SER A 265 34.86 -15.23 -17.67
N GLU A 266 35.08 -15.66 -16.43
CA GLU A 266 34.93 -17.06 -15.99
C GLU A 266 33.50 -17.62 -16.17
N LEU A 267 32.49 -16.75 -16.23
CA LEU A 267 31.09 -17.14 -16.37
C LEU A 267 30.63 -17.22 -17.83
N TRP A 268 31.41 -16.71 -18.79
CA TRP A 268 30.99 -16.66 -20.19
C TRP A 268 30.85 -18.04 -20.81
N GLY A 269 31.80 -18.96 -20.56
CA GLY A 269 31.72 -20.34 -21.05
C GLY A 269 30.44 -21.07 -20.60
N PRO A 270 30.16 -21.14 -19.28
CA PRO A 270 28.91 -21.69 -18.76
C PRO A 270 27.66 -20.99 -19.30
N LEU A 271 27.64 -19.64 -19.34
CA LEU A 271 26.51 -18.88 -19.87
C LEU A 271 26.24 -19.23 -21.34
N LEU A 272 27.28 -19.26 -22.17
CA LEU A 272 27.17 -19.66 -23.57
C LEU A 272 26.64 -21.08 -23.69
N SER A 273 27.11 -22.04 -22.89
CA SER A 273 26.60 -23.42 -22.93
C SER A 273 25.10 -23.53 -22.65
N ILE A 274 24.56 -22.64 -21.80
CA ILE A 274 23.13 -22.56 -21.48
C ILE A 274 22.36 -21.86 -22.61
N LEU A 275 22.95 -20.82 -23.21
CA LEU A 275 22.31 -20.06 -24.29
C LEU A 275 22.35 -20.77 -25.64
N THR A 276 23.40 -21.57 -25.94
CA THR A 276 23.59 -22.21 -27.24
C THR A 276 22.36 -23.02 -27.71
N PRO A 277 21.71 -23.87 -26.89
CA PRO A 277 20.49 -24.56 -27.31
C PRO A 277 19.33 -23.62 -27.67
N LEU A 278 19.27 -22.43 -27.07
CA LEU A 278 18.25 -21.41 -27.35
C LEU A 278 18.54 -20.65 -28.65
N LEU A 279 19.83 -20.48 -28.97
CA LEU A 279 20.31 -19.72 -30.13
C LEU A 279 20.34 -20.56 -31.41
N VAL A 280 20.52 -21.88 -31.32
CA VAL A 280 20.56 -22.81 -32.46
C VAL A 280 19.19 -22.99 -33.14
N LEU A 281 18.10 -22.58 -32.49
CA LEU A 281 16.73 -22.79 -32.98
C LEU A 281 16.24 -21.76 -34.01
N ARG A 282 17.03 -20.71 -34.33
CA ARG A 282 16.64 -19.68 -35.31
C ARG A 282 17.84 -19.18 -36.13
N ASP A 283 17.70 -19.19 -37.46
CA ASP A 283 18.64 -18.54 -38.37
C ASP A 283 18.47 -17.00 -38.34
N ASN A 284 19.55 -16.24 -38.52
CA ASN A 284 19.58 -14.77 -38.59
C ASN A 284 19.12 -14.01 -37.32
N LEU A 285 19.42 -14.52 -36.12
CA LEU A 285 19.11 -13.81 -34.88
C LEU A 285 19.94 -12.54 -34.71
N ARG A 286 19.29 -11.44 -34.31
CA ARG A 286 19.96 -10.22 -33.88
C ARG A 286 19.92 -10.06 -32.36
N ILE A 287 21.10 -10.07 -31.75
CA ILE A 287 21.28 -10.09 -30.29
C ILE A 287 21.91 -8.77 -29.83
N GLY A 288 21.20 -8.05 -28.95
CA GLY A 288 21.72 -6.85 -28.29
C GLY A 288 22.24 -7.18 -26.90
N VAL A 289 23.52 -6.89 -26.63
CA VAL A 289 24.16 -7.19 -25.35
C VAL A 289 24.30 -5.94 -24.48
N LEU A 290 23.79 -6.01 -23.26
CA LEU A 290 23.96 -5.00 -22.21
C LEU A 290 25.07 -5.46 -21.25
N GLY A 291 25.95 -4.54 -20.85
CA GLY A 291 27.06 -4.85 -19.94
C GLY A 291 28.31 -5.41 -20.59
N ASP A 292 28.48 -5.24 -21.91
CA ASP A 292 29.65 -5.69 -22.66
C ASP A 292 30.32 -4.52 -23.41
N ALA A 293 30.52 -3.38 -22.74
CA ALA A 293 31.17 -2.22 -23.36
C ALA A 293 32.63 -2.50 -23.78
N SER A 294 33.33 -3.42 -23.10
CA SER A 294 34.65 -3.90 -23.50
C SER A 294 34.63 -4.82 -24.73
N LYS A 295 33.44 -5.30 -25.14
CA LYS A 295 33.22 -6.28 -26.22
C LYS A 295 33.90 -7.63 -25.99
N GLU A 296 34.27 -7.93 -24.76
CA GLU A 296 34.97 -9.18 -24.45
C GLU A 296 34.03 -10.38 -24.54
N PHE A 297 32.77 -10.26 -24.06
CA PHE A 297 31.78 -11.33 -24.20
C PHE A 297 31.42 -11.55 -25.67
N THR A 298 31.18 -10.48 -26.43
CA THR A 298 30.91 -10.54 -27.87
C THR A 298 32.06 -11.23 -28.62
N SER A 299 33.31 -10.91 -28.27
CA SER A 299 34.50 -11.55 -28.87
C SER A 299 34.57 -13.04 -28.54
N HIS A 300 34.29 -13.42 -27.29
CA HIS A 300 34.24 -14.81 -26.85
C HIS A 300 33.11 -15.59 -27.52
N PHE A 301 31.95 -14.96 -27.74
CA PHE A 301 30.83 -15.53 -28.48
C PHE A 301 31.22 -15.89 -29.92
N HIS A 302 31.87 -14.96 -30.63
CA HIS A 302 32.33 -15.21 -32.00
C HIS A 302 33.36 -16.33 -32.07
N GLN A 303 34.29 -16.39 -31.12
CA GLN A 303 35.28 -17.48 -31.06
C GLN A 303 34.60 -18.84 -30.86
N ALA A 304 33.59 -18.93 -30.00
CA ALA A 304 32.86 -20.16 -29.73
C ALA A 304 31.94 -20.60 -30.90
N ASN A 305 31.38 -19.65 -31.65
CA ASN A 305 30.38 -19.92 -32.70
C ASN A 305 30.92 -19.94 -34.15
N ASN A 306 32.21 -19.68 -34.38
CA ASN A 306 32.86 -19.76 -35.70
C ASN A 306 32.87 -21.16 -36.36
N VAL A 307 32.21 -22.16 -35.77
CA VAL A 307 32.22 -23.57 -36.21
C VAL A 307 30.90 -23.99 -36.88
N GLY A 308 29.82 -23.21 -36.77
CA GLY A 308 28.51 -23.50 -37.38
C GLY A 308 28.06 -22.37 -38.30
N GLY A 309 27.68 -22.67 -39.54
CA GLY A 309 27.33 -21.72 -40.61
C GLY A 309 26.05 -20.87 -40.40
N GLY A 310 25.71 -20.52 -39.16
CA GLY A 310 24.61 -19.62 -38.82
C GLY A 310 25.05 -18.14 -38.82
N THR A 311 24.15 -17.26 -39.23
CA THR A 311 24.34 -15.81 -39.43
C THR A 311 23.89 -14.96 -38.23
N THR A 312 24.06 -15.45 -37.00
CA THR A 312 23.67 -14.72 -35.78
C THR A 312 24.52 -13.46 -35.62
N LEU A 313 23.87 -12.30 -35.59
CA LEU A 313 24.49 -11.00 -35.35
C LEU A 313 24.42 -10.68 -33.86
N ILE A 314 25.56 -10.67 -33.18
CA ILE A 314 25.68 -10.21 -31.80
C ILE A 314 26.38 -8.84 -31.77
N GLU A 315 25.79 -7.89 -31.06
CA GLU A 315 26.32 -6.53 -30.97
C GLU A 315 25.98 -5.85 -29.65
N SER A 316 26.68 -4.77 -29.33
CA SER A 316 26.34 -3.92 -28.19
C SER A 316 24.93 -3.35 -28.37
N PHE A 317 24.14 -3.39 -27.30
CA PHE A 317 22.78 -2.89 -27.31
C PHE A 317 22.70 -1.39 -27.63
N GLN A 318 21.73 -1.02 -28.46
CA GLN A 318 21.39 0.36 -28.79
C GLN A 318 19.89 0.59 -28.59
N LEU A 319 19.55 1.72 -27.97
CA LEU A 319 18.15 2.10 -27.69
C LEU A 319 17.28 2.22 -28.95
N ASN A 320 17.87 2.55 -30.09
CA ASN A 320 17.15 2.66 -31.37
C ASN A 320 17.27 1.37 -32.22
N GLY A 321 17.84 0.31 -31.64
CA GLY A 321 18.02 -0.98 -32.29
C GLY A 321 16.73 -1.80 -32.35
N GLN A 322 16.79 -2.86 -33.16
CA GLN A 322 15.75 -3.88 -33.23
C GLN A 322 16.43 -5.24 -33.08
N TYR A 323 16.04 -5.98 -32.06
CA TYR A 323 16.67 -7.22 -31.62
C TYR A 323 15.64 -8.33 -31.46
N ASP A 324 16.04 -9.55 -31.77
CA ASP A 324 15.26 -10.75 -31.44
C ASP A 324 15.54 -11.19 -30.00
N LEU A 325 16.72 -10.86 -29.49
CA LEU A 325 17.12 -11.13 -28.12
C LEU A 325 17.92 -9.97 -27.53
N VAL A 326 17.56 -9.55 -26.32
CA VAL A 326 18.36 -8.62 -25.52
C VAL A 326 18.92 -9.38 -24.32
N LEU A 327 20.24 -9.43 -24.20
CA LEU A 327 20.96 -10.14 -23.15
C LEU A 327 21.60 -9.15 -22.18
N ASP A 328 21.14 -9.13 -20.94
CA ASP A 328 21.78 -8.42 -19.83
C ASP A 328 22.73 -9.36 -19.08
N LEU A 329 24.04 -9.04 -19.15
CA LEU A 329 25.11 -9.79 -18.50
C LEU A 329 25.20 -9.55 -16.98
N GLY A 330 24.19 -8.93 -16.38
CA GLY A 330 24.10 -8.65 -14.95
C GLY A 330 24.31 -7.18 -14.59
N MET A 331 24.34 -6.27 -15.56
CA MET A 331 24.42 -4.83 -15.27
C MET A 331 23.17 -4.31 -14.58
N LEU A 332 21.99 -4.87 -14.87
CA LEU A 332 20.78 -4.50 -14.11
C LEU A 332 20.96 -4.85 -12.63
N HIS A 333 21.60 -5.98 -12.32
CA HIS A 333 21.86 -6.36 -10.94
C HIS A 333 22.73 -5.32 -10.23
N GLU A 334 23.86 -4.96 -10.83
CA GLU A 334 24.81 -3.98 -10.29
C GLU A 334 24.15 -2.62 -10.08
N CYS A 335 23.40 -2.13 -11.08
CA CYS A 335 22.70 -0.85 -10.97
C CYS A 335 21.69 -0.86 -9.82
N MET A 336 21.02 -2.00 -9.60
CA MET A 336 19.98 -2.15 -8.59
C MET A 336 20.51 -2.42 -7.18
N TYR A 337 21.82 -2.64 -7.00
CA TYR A 337 22.45 -2.82 -5.69
C TYR A 337 22.45 -1.50 -4.88
N LEU A 338 22.63 -0.37 -5.55
CA LEU A 338 22.76 0.95 -4.95
C LEU A 338 21.42 1.71 -4.81
N ILE A 339 20.32 1.13 -5.28
CA ILE A 339 19.02 1.81 -5.36
C ILE A 339 18.12 1.36 -4.20
N GLU A 340 17.46 2.34 -3.57
CA GLU A 340 16.50 2.08 -2.50
C GLU A 340 15.39 1.10 -2.92
N SER A 341 15.06 0.17 -2.03
CA SER A 341 14.10 -0.91 -2.31
C SER A 341 12.71 -0.42 -2.73
N ARG A 342 12.28 0.78 -2.30
CA ARG A 342 10.95 1.35 -2.62
C ARG A 342 10.84 1.89 -4.04
N VAL A 343 11.94 2.28 -4.68
CA VAL A 343 11.97 2.81 -6.07
C VAL A 343 12.26 1.71 -7.09
N SER A 344 12.91 0.63 -6.63
CA SER A 344 13.38 -0.50 -7.44
C SER A 344 12.35 -1.04 -8.45
N SER A 345 11.12 -1.32 -8.02
CA SER A 345 10.10 -1.92 -8.88
C SER A 345 9.60 -0.98 -9.99
N ALA A 346 9.46 0.32 -9.70
CA ALA A 346 9.00 1.30 -10.68
C ALA A 346 10.07 1.57 -11.76
N LEU A 347 11.35 1.55 -11.36
CA LEU A 347 12.48 1.66 -12.28
C LEU A 347 12.58 0.44 -13.19
N VAL A 348 12.53 -0.79 -12.64
CA VAL A 348 12.60 -2.03 -13.43
C VAL A 348 11.49 -2.07 -14.47
N LEU A 349 10.27 -1.68 -14.11
CA LEU A 349 9.15 -1.59 -15.05
C LEU A 349 9.47 -0.68 -16.24
N LYS A 350 9.95 0.54 -15.99
CA LYS A 350 10.31 1.48 -17.07
C LYS A 350 11.43 0.95 -17.95
N LEU A 351 12.47 0.35 -17.36
CA LEU A 351 13.56 -0.26 -18.11
C LEU A 351 13.07 -1.40 -19.01
N CYS A 352 12.21 -2.29 -18.49
CA CYS A 352 11.60 -3.36 -19.27
C CYS A 352 10.77 -2.81 -20.45
N GLN A 353 10.02 -1.72 -20.26
CA GLN A 353 9.28 -1.05 -21.35
C GLN A 353 10.23 -0.52 -22.43
N SER A 354 11.35 0.09 -22.03
CA SER A 354 12.38 0.57 -22.95
C SER A 354 13.00 -0.58 -23.75
N PHE A 355 13.38 -1.68 -23.10
CA PHE A 355 13.91 -2.87 -23.80
C PHE A 355 12.87 -3.52 -24.70
N GLN A 356 11.61 -3.55 -24.29
CA GLN A 356 10.52 -4.07 -25.11
C GLN A 356 10.35 -3.30 -26.42
N SER A 357 10.54 -1.98 -26.41
CA SER A 357 10.46 -1.17 -27.64
C SER A 357 11.53 -1.53 -28.68
N THR A 358 12.62 -2.15 -28.23
CA THR A 358 13.72 -2.60 -29.10
C THR A 358 13.58 -4.06 -29.56
N LEU A 359 12.56 -4.78 -29.10
CA LEU A 359 12.37 -6.19 -29.43
C LEU A 359 11.42 -6.38 -30.61
N THR A 360 11.74 -7.32 -31.50
CA THR A 360 10.92 -7.69 -32.66
C THR A 360 9.66 -8.45 -32.19
N ASN A 361 8.50 -7.75 -32.14
CA ASN A 361 7.23 -8.35 -31.72
C ASN A 361 6.71 -9.38 -32.74
N PRO A 362 6.11 -10.51 -32.32
CA PRO A 362 5.73 -10.89 -30.93
C PRO A 362 6.71 -11.86 -30.24
N ASN A 363 7.88 -12.15 -30.83
CA ASN A 363 8.75 -13.26 -30.39
C ASN A 363 10.05 -12.83 -29.70
N GLY A 364 10.30 -11.54 -29.56
CA GLY A 364 11.54 -11.04 -28.95
C GLY A 364 11.67 -11.40 -27.46
N VAL A 365 12.89 -11.72 -27.04
CA VAL A 365 13.17 -12.21 -25.68
C VAL A 365 14.15 -11.29 -24.94
N PHE A 366 13.84 -10.93 -23.70
CA PHE A 366 14.78 -10.32 -22.78
C PHE A 366 15.30 -11.38 -21.80
N VAL A 367 16.63 -11.52 -21.71
CA VAL A 367 17.32 -12.43 -20.79
C VAL A 367 18.15 -11.60 -19.82
N CYS A 368 17.90 -11.77 -18.52
CA CYS A 368 18.66 -11.11 -17.45
C CYS A 368 19.39 -12.16 -16.62
N VAL A 369 20.71 -12.02 -16.52
CA VAL A 369 21.56 -12.84 -15.66
C VAL A 369 21.65 -12.17 -14.30
N THR A 370 21.13 -12.79 -13.23
CA THR A 370 21.16 -12.14 -11.91
C THR A 370 21.23 -13.10 -10.72
N PRO A 371 22.10 -12.86 -9.73
CA PRO A 371 22.12 -13.64 -8.50
C PRO A 371 20.95 -13.30 -7.56
N ARG A 372 20.19 -12.20 -7.80
CA ARG A 372 19.20 -11.67 -6.85
C ARG A 372 17.90 -12.47 -6.86
N ARG A 373 17.61 -13.20 -5.77
CA ARG A 373 16.39 -14.00 -5.59
C ARG A 373 15.07 -13.23 -5.86
N LYS A 374 15.02 -11.92 -5.59
CA LYS A 374 13.84 -11.08 -5.89
C LYS A 374 13.54 -10.93 -7.38
N LEU A 375 14.57 -10.89 -8.23
CA LEU A 375 14.43 -10.86 -9.69
C LEU A 375 14.16 -12.26 -10.28
N LYS A 376 14.52 -13.33 -9.53
CA LYS A 376 14.22 -14.72 -9.90
C LYS A 376 12.76 -15.13 -9.75
N GLY A 377 11.93 -14.30 -9.11
CA GLY A 377 10.50 -14.57 -9.01
C GLY A 377 9.84 -14.39 -10.36
N THR A 378 9.36 -15.48 -10.97
CA THR A 378 8.55 -15.41 -12.20
C THR A 378 7.34 -14.49 -12.02
N SER A 379 6.77 -14.38 -10.81
CA SER A 379 5.70 -13.43 -10.48
C SER A 379 6.12 -11.96 -10.45
N TYR A 380 7.41 -11.66 -10.28
CA TYR A 380 7.93 -10.30 -10.30
C TYR A 380 8.03 -9.79 -11.74
N PHE A 381 8.54 -10.57 -12.68
CA PHE A 381 8.52 -10.19 -14.11
C PHE A 381 7.16 -10.42 -14.76
N ALA A 382 6.46 -11.53 -14.48
CA ALA A 382 5.16 -11.86 -15.10
C ALA A 382 4.00 -10.95 -14.67
N LYS A 383 4.10 -10.21 -13.55
CA LYS A 383 3.11 -9.18 -13.20
C LYS A 383 3.20 -7.93 -14.08
N TYR A 384 4.35 -7.70 -14.71
CA TYR A 384 4.69 -6.42 -15.34
C TYR A 384 5.13 -6.55 -16.80
N VAL A 385 5.25 -7.79 -17.28
CA VAL A 385 5.63 -8.11 -18.65
C VAL A 385 4.50 -8.95 -19.27
N PRO A 386 3.89 -8.53 -20.40
CA PRO A 386 2.83 -9.30 -21.07
C PRO A 386 3.28 -10.71 -21.46
N ARG A 387 2.34 -11.66 -21.57
CA ARG A 387 2.60 -13.09 -21.88
C ARG A 387 3.55 -13.23 -23.08
N GLY A 388 4.71 -13.88 -22.87
CA GLY A 388 5.67 -14.25 -23.92
C GLY A 388 7.12 -13.84 -23.68
N MET A 389 7.40 -12.99 -22.68
CA MET A 389 8.73 -12.45 -22.43
C MET A 389 9.28 -12.92 -21.08
N GLY A 390 10.41 -13.63 -21.10
CA GLY A 390 11.31 -13.70 -19.94
C GLY A 390 11.77 -15.11 -19.60
N LEU A 391 13.02 -15.40 -19.95
CA LEU A 391 13.82 -16.43 -19.28
C LEU A 391 14.78 -15.68 -18.33
N VAL A 392 14.64 -15.90 -17.02
CA VAL A 392 15.59 -15.38 -16.01
C VAL A 392 16.54 -16.51 -15.66
N LEU A 393 17.85 -16.28 -15.80
CA LEU A 393 18.90 -17.24 -15.49
C LEU A 393 19.64 -16.85 -14.19
#